data_AF-A0A398D5X9-F1
#
_entry.id   AF-A0A398D5X9-F1
#
_cell.length_a   1.000
_cell.length_b   1.000
_cell.length_c   1.000
_cell.angle_alpha   90.00
_cell.angle_beta   90.00
_cell.angle_gamma   90.00
#
_symmetry.space_group_name_H-M   'P 1'
#
loop_
_entity.id
_entity.type
_entity.pdbx_description
1 polymer ?
#
loop_
_entity_poly.entity_id
_entity_poly.type
_entity_poly.pdbx_seq_one_letter_code
_entity_poly.pdbx_strand_id
1 'polypeptide(L)'
;MWNEFKKFALRSSMIDLAVGVIIGGAVGKVITSFVNDILMPPIGLLLGRVNFTNLYINLGRTKYPTFDMAQTAGAPTINIGLFLNAVIDFFLISVVIFVMVRAMNRLREMTEKKIVVAPPTPTTKVCPFCKSEISIDATRCPHCTSELTVEK
;
A
#
# COMPACT_ATOMS: atom_id res chain seq x y z
N MET A 1 -19.91 26.68 3.75
CA MET A 1 -19.09 25.71 4.52
C MET A 1 -19.67 24.30 4.58
N TRP A 2 -20.70 23.97 5.37
CA TRP A 2 -21.16 22.56 5.52
C TRP A 2 -21.67 21.92 4.22
N ASN A 3 -22.45 22.66 3.43
CA ASN A 3 -22.93 22.20 2.13
C ASN A 3 -21.81 22.08 1.07
N GLU A 4 -20.76 22.89 1.17
CA GLU A 4 -19.58 22.82 0.29
C GLU A 4 -18.67 21.66 0.68
N PHE A 5 -18.51 21.42 1.97
CA PHE A 5 -17.80 20.27 2.50
C PHE A 5 -18.48 18.95 2.10
N LYS A 6 -19.82 18.89 2.18
CA LYS A 6 -20.58 17.73 1.68
C LYS A 6 -20.39 17.52 0.17
N LYS A 7 -20.43 18.58 -0.64
CA LYS A 7 -20.15 18.49 -2.09
C LYS A 7 -18.71 18.06 -2.40
N PHE A 8 -17.75 18.41 -1.55
CA PHE A 8 -16.35 17.99 -1.66
C PHE A 8 -16.16 16.53 -1.25
N ALA A 9 -16.73 16.11 -0.12
CA ALA A 9 -16.66 14.75 0.40
C ALA A 9 -17.40 13.71 -0.46
N LEU A 10 -18.45 14.12 -1.18
CA LEU A 10 -19.19 13.25 -2.11
C LEU A 10 -18.46 12.97 -3.43
N ARG A 11 -17.28 13.57 -3.66
CA ARG A 11 -16.47 13.21 -4.83
C ARG A 11 -15.92 11.80 -4.63
N SER A 12 -16.25 10.89 -5.54
CA SER A 12 -15.78 9.49 -5.53
C SER A 12 -14.26 9.39 -5.35
N SER A 13 -13.49 10.22 -6.07
CA SER A 13 -12.03 10.27 -5.96
C SER A 13 -11.50 10.53 -4.54
N MET A 14 -12.22 11.29 -3.70
CA MET A 14 -11.80 11.54 -2.32
C MET A 14 -12.18 10.39 -1.38
N ILE A 15 -13.33 9.76 -1.63
CA ILE A 15 -13.78 8.59 -0.88
C ILE A 15 -12.82 7.42 -1.14
N ASP A 16 -12.45 7.19 -2.39
CA ASP A 16 -11.52 6.11 -2.76
C ASP A 16 -10.13 6.32 -2.14
N LEU A 17 -9.63 7.56 -2.12
CA LEU A 17 -8.39 7.91 -1.44
C LEU A 17 -8.48 7.69 0.07
N ALA A 18 -9.56 8.13 0.70
CA ALA A 18 -9.76 7.98 2.14
C ALA A 18 -9.84 6.50 2.55
N VAL A 19 -10.58 5.70 1.80
CA VAL A 19 -10.66 4.24 1.98
C VAL A 19 -9.29 3.60 1.79
N GLY A 20 -8.55 3.99 0.76
CA GLY A 20 -7.18 3.51 0.51
C GLY A 20 -6.22 3.78 1.68
N VAL A 21 -6.26 4.97 2.27
CA VAL A 21 -5.42 5.33 3.43
C VAL A 21 -5.83 4.55 4.69
N ILE A 22 -7.13 4.42 4.97
CA ILE A 22 -7.62 3.68 6.14
C ILE A 22 -7.25 2.20 6.05
N ILE A 23 -7.51 1.57 4.90
CA ILE A 23 -7.15 0.17 4.66
C ILE A 23 -5.63 0.00 4.68
N GLY A 24 -4.88 0.89 4.03
CA GLY A 24 -3.43 0.87 4.03
C GLY A 24 -2.83 0.94 5.44
N GLY A 25 -3.37 1.81 6.30
CA GLY A 25 -2.96 1.91 7.70
C GLY A 25 -3.29 0.65 8.52
N ALA A 26 -4.46 0.05 8.30
CA ALA A 26 -4.85 -1.19 8.98
C ALA A 26 -3.98 -2.38 8.54
N VAL A 27 -3.75 -2.54 7.23
CA VAL A 27 -2.88 -3.60 6.68
C VAL A 27 -1.45 -3.41 7.17
N GLY A 28 -0.94 -2.17 7.20
CA GLY A 28 0.38 -1.87 7.76
C GLY A 28 0.54 -2.38 9.19
N LYS A 29 -0.44 -2.15 10.07
CA LYS A 29 -0.42 -2.67 11.46
C LYS A 29 -0.37 -4.19 11.53
N VAL A 30 -1.15 -4.88 10.70
CA VAL A 30 -1.15 -6.35 10.65
C VAL A 30 0.22 -6.87 10.24
N ILE A 31 0.84 -6.23 9.24
CA ILE A 31 2.18 -6.61 8.77
C ILE A 31 3.23 -6.34 9.84
N THR A 32 3.19 -5.17 10.50
CA THR A 32 4.10 -4.85 11.61
C THR A 32 3.97 -5.87 12.75
N SER A 33 2.76 -6.26 13.14
CA SER A 33 2.53 -7.29 14.17
C SER A 33 3.04 -8.66 13.70
N PHE A 34 2.80 -9.05 12.45
CA PHE A 34 3.34 -10.30 11.92
C PHE A 34 4.88 -10.35 11.97
N VAL A 35 5.55 -9.25 11.59
CA VAL A 35 7.01 -9.18 11.64
C VAL A 35 7.51 -9.21 13.09
N ASN A 36 6.95 -8.38 13.96
CA ASN A 36 7.42 -8.21 15.33
C ASN A 36 7.07 -9.40 16.24
N ASP A 37 5.89 -9.98 16.08
CA ASP A 37 5.36 -11.00 17.00
C ASP A 37 5.62 -12.42 16.51
N ILE A 38 5.76 -12.64 15.19
CA ILE A 38 5.93 -13.99 14.61
C ILE A 38 7.32 -14.19 14.02
N LEU A 39 7.86 -13.24 13.25
CA LEU A 39 9.17 -13.42 12.60
C LEU A 39 10.35 -13.08 13.53
N MET A 40 10.25 -12.01 14.31
CA MET A 40 11.33 -11.56 15.18
C MET A 40 11.71 -12.56 16.29
N PRO A 41 10.81 -13.26 17.00
CA PRO A 41 11.24 -14.16 18.07
C PRO A 41 12.10 -15.34 17.58
N PRO A 42 11.76 -16.05 16.49
CA PRO A 42 12.63 -17.07 15.90
C PRO A 42 13.94 -16.50 15.36
N ILE A 43 13.88 -15.36 14.66
CA ILE A 43 15.08 -14.71 14.09
C ILE A 43 16.02 -14.25 15.21
N GLY A 44 15.47 -13.66 16.28
CA GLY A 44 16.20 -13.22 17.46
C GLY A 44 16.80 -14.37 18.26
N LEU A 45 16.14 -15.54 18.29
CA LEU A 45 16.72 -16.76 18.86
C LEU A 45 17.90 -17.26 18.01
N LEU A 46 17.75 -17.27 16.69
CA LEU A 46 18.71 -17.82 15.74
C LEU A 46 19.97 -16.94 15.58
N LEU A 47 19.80 -15.62 15.66
CA LEU A 47 20.88 -14.63 15.69
C LEU A 47 21.49 -14.45 17.11
N GLY A 48 21.11 -15.29 18.08
CA GLY A 48 21.78 -15.37 19.38
C GLY A 48 21.43 -14.27 20.38
N ARG A 49 20.14 -13.89 20.50
CA ARG A 49 19.68 -12.77 21.34
C ARG A 49 20.39 -11.45 21.00
N VAL A 50 20.37 -11.07 19.73
CA VAL A 50 20.80 -9.74 19.27
C VAL A 50 19.90 -8.64 19.86
N ASN A 51 20.13 -8.32 21.13
CA ASN A 51 19.60 -7.13 21.78
C ASN A 51 20.53 -5.97 21.47
N PHE A 52 20.42 -5.45 20.25
CA PHE A 52 21.09 -4.20 19.88
C PHE A 52 20.62 -3.05 20.77
N THR A 53 19.46 -3.14 21.42
CA THR A 53 18.91 -2.17 22.37
C THR A 53 19.89 -1.69 23.45
N ASN A 54 20.85 -2.52 23.87
CA ASN A 54 21.86 -2.12 24.86
C ASN A 54 23.08 -1.40 24.25
N LEU A 55 23.14 -1.26 22.93
CA LEU A 55 24.17 -0.51 22.22
C LEU A 55 23.76 0.97 22.15
N TYR A 56 24.10 1.70 23.19
CA TYR A 56 23.89 3.14 23.25
C TYR A 56 25.17 3.85 23.71
N ILE A 57 25.39 5.04 23.17
CA ILE A 57 26.48 5.92 23.61
C ILE A 57 25.84 6.95 24.53
N ASN A 58 26.26 6.96 25.79
CA ASN A 58 25.84 7.99 26.72
C ASN A 58 26.76 9.22 26.61
N LEU A 59 26.19 10.40 26.42
CA LEU A 59 26.91 11.68 26.36
C LEU A 59 26.93 12.40 27.71
N GLY A 60 26.27 11.85 28.72
CA GLY A 60 26.29 12.32 30.10
C GLY A 60 27.53 11.88 30.88
N ARG A 61 27.73 12.48 32.06
CA ARG A 61 28.86 12.18 32.97
C ARG A 61 28.69 10.86 33.75
N THR A 62 27.48 10.31 33.79
CA THR A 62 27.11 9.11 34.55
C THR A 62 26.99 7.91 33.61
N LYS A 63 27.70 6.81 33.91
CA LYS A 63 27.53 5.55 33.18
C LYS A 63 26.32 4.81 33.73
N TYR A 64 25.38 4.42 32.87
CA TYR A 64 24.27 3.55 33.25
C TYR A 64 24.56 2.12 32.77
N PRO A 65 24.16 1.09 33.53
CA PRO A 65 24.40 -0.30 33.15
C PRO A 65 23.44 -0.80 32.06
N THR A 66 22.26 -0.19 31.91
CA THR A 66 21.24 -0.58 30.93
C THR A 66 20.62 0.65 30.26
N PHE A 67 20.20 0.49 29.00
CA PHE A 67 19.55 1.55 28.21
C PHE A 67 18.31 2.09 28.92
N ASP A 68 17.52 1.20 29.51
CA ASP A 68 16.27 1.51 30.22
C ASP A 68 16.49 2.47 31.41
N MET A 69 17.61 2.31 32.13
CA MET A 69 18.00 3.20 33.23
C MET A 69 18.53 4.55 32.74
N ALA A 70 19.21 4.58 31.59
CA ALA A 70 19.69 5.83 31.00
C ALA A 70 18.54 6.69 30.46
N GLN A 71 17.53 6.05 29.86
CA GLN A 71 16.36 6.72 29.30
C GLN A 71 15.43 7.26 30.40
N THR A 72 15.18 6.48 31.45
CA THR A 72 14.38 6.93 32.61
C THR A 72 15.06 8.02 33.43
N ALA A 73 16.40 8.04 33.47
CA ALA A 73 17.17 9.12 34.09
C ALA A 73 17.26 10.40 33.25
N GLY A 74 16.67 10.43 32.05
CA GLY A 74 16.71 11.59 31.15
C GLY A 74 18.11 11.92 30.61
N ALA A 75 19.02 10.94 30.60
CA ALA A 75 20.38 11.17 30.12
C ALA A 75 20.40 11.27 28.59
N PRO A 76 21.15 12.23 28.01
CA PRO A 76 21.30 12.35 26.56
C PRO A 76 22.09 11.14 26.04
N THR A 77 21.38 10.22 25.40
CA THR A 77 21.91 8.96 24.87
C THR A 77 21.71 8.89 23.36
N ILE A 78 22.74 8.48 22.62
CA ILE A 78 22.66 8.13 21.20
C ILE A 78 22.40 6.63 21.12
N ASN A 79 21.19 6.26 20.70
CA ASN A 79 20.70 4.88 20.73
C ASN A 79 20.90 4.21 19.37
N ILE A 80 22.15 3.90 19.05
CA ILE A 80 22.54 3.23 17.80
C ILE A 80 21.80 1.90 17.66
N GLY A 81 21.64 1.20 18.77
CA GLY A 81 20.92 -0.06 18.85
C GLY A 81 19.47 -0.02 18.43
N LEU A 82 18.73 0.98 18.91
CA LEU A 82 17.33 1.16 18.58
C LEU A 82 17.15 1.54 17.12
N PHE A 83 18.06 2.38 16.59
CA PHE A 83 18.07 2.74 15.18
C PHE A 83 18.33 1.52 14.29
N LEU A 84 19.31 0.68 14.63
CA LEU A 84 19.62 -0.51 13.85
C LEU A 84 18.46 -1.52 13.87
N ASN A 85 17.80 -1.70 15.01
CA ASN A 85 16.56 -2.49 15.09
C ASN A 85 15.49 -1.94 14.14
N ALA A 86 15.22 -0.64 14.16
CA ALA A 86 14.24 -0.02 13.27
C ALA A 86 14.57 -0.22 11.79
N VAL A 87 15.86 -0.20 11.42
CA VAL A 87 16.32 -0.48 10.04
C VAL A 87 16.07 -1.94 9.66
N ILE A 88 16.35 -2.88 10.57
CA ILE A 88 16.11 -4.32 10.35
C ILE A 88 14.60 -4.58 10.21
N ASP A 89 13.78 -4.00 11.09
CA ASP A 89 12.32 -4.12 11.05
C ASP A 89 11.75 -3.55 9.75
N PHE A 90 12.24 -2.39 9.32
CA PHE A 90 11.86 -1.79 8.04
C PHE A 90 12.20 -2.72 6.86
N PHE A 91 13.38 -3.35 6.88
CA PHE A 91 13.80 -4.28 5.84
C PHE A 91 12.92 -5.54 5.84
N LEU A 92 12.63 -6.12 7.02
CA LEU A 92 11.76 -7.28 7.15
C LEU A 92 10.34 -6.98 6.65
N ILE A 93 9.74 -5.87 7.08
CA ILE A 93 8.41 -5.43 6.62
C ILE A 93 8.40 -5.26 5.10
N SER A 94 9.43 -4.63 4.53
CA SER A 94 9.55 -4.43 3.08
C SER A 94 9.59 -5.76 2.32
N VAL A 95 10.37 -6.73 2.81
CA VAL A 95 10.43 -8.09 2.22
C VAL A 95 9.10 -8.81 2.33
N VAL A 96 8.42 -8.74 3.48
CA VAL A 96 7.10 -9.36 3.68
C VAL A 96 6.05 -8.75 2.76
N ILE A 97 5.99 -7.42 2.65
CA ILE A 97 5.10 -6.72 1.71
C ILE A 97 5.39 -7.18 0.29
N PHE A 98 6.66 -7.23 -0.10
CA PHE A 98 7.05 -7.67 -1.44
C PHE A 98 6.60 -9.10 -1.74
N VAL A 99 6.81 -10.03 -0.79
CA VAL A 99 6.37 -11.43 -0.94
C VAL A 99 4.84 -11.50 -1.03
N MET A 100 4.11 -10.74 -0.22
CA MET A 100 2.64 -10.71 -0.22
C MET A 100 2.08 -10.15 -1.54
N VAL A 101 2.61 -9.02 -2.01
CA VAL A 101 2.24 -8.44 -3.31
C VAL A 101 2.58 -9.39 -4.45
N ARG A 102 3.76 -10.03 -4.40
CA ARG A 102 4.16 -11.03 -5.39
C ARG A 102 3.23 -12.25 -5.38
N ALA A 103 2.81 -12.71 -4.20
CA ALA A 103 1.85 -13.81 -4.08
C ALA A 103 0.49 -13.43 -4.65
N MET A 104 0.01 -12.22 -4.36
CA MET A 104 -1.24 -11.69 -4.93
C MET A 104 -1.15 -11.52 -6.45
N ASN A 105 -0.04 -10.99 -6.97
CA ASN A 105 0.18 -10.85 -8.41
C ASN A 105 0.24 -12.22 -9.08
N ARG A 106 0.90 -13.22 -8.48
CA ARG A 106 0.94 -14.58 -9.00
C ARG A 106 -0.45 -15.24 -8.99
N LEU A 107 -1.24 -15.05 -7.94
CA LEU A 107 -2.63 -15.53 -7.88
C LEU A 107 -3.51 -14.83 -8.92
N ARG A 108 -3.33 -13.52 -9.12
CA ARG A 108 -4.00 -12.77 -10.19
C ARG A 108 -3.61 -13.29 -11.56
N GLU A 109 -2.33 -13.48 -11.86
CA GLU A 109 -1.87 -14.07 -13.12
C GLU A 109 -2.46 -15.48 -13.36
N MET A 110 -2.52 -16.32 -12.32
CA MET A 110 -3.13 -17.65 -12.40
C MET A 110 -4.65 -17.59 -12.60
N THR A 111 -5.30 -16.54 -12.09
CA THR A 111 -6.74 -16.31 -12.22
C THR A 111 -7.08 -15.63 -13.55
N GLU A 112 -6.29 -14.68 -14.02
CA GLU A 112 -6.38 -14.00 -15.32
C GLU A 112 -6.08 -14.96 -16.48
N LYS A 113 -5.23 -15.98 -16.27
CA LYS A 113 -5.09 -17.09 -17.24
C LYS A 113 -6.37 -17.92 -17.40
N LYS A 114 -7.31 -17.84 -16.45
CA LYS A 114 -8.61 -18.55 -16.47
C LYS A 114 -9.79 -17.60 -16.68
N ILE A 115 -9.61 -16.31 -16.39
CA ILE A 115 -10.58 -15.25 -16.62
C ILE A 115 -9.86 -14.23 -17.49
N VAL A 116 -10.01 -14.39 -18.81
CA VAL A 116 -10.08 -13.22 -19.68
C VAL A 116 -11.27 -12.42 -19.17
N VAL A 117 -11.07 -11.60 -18.14
CA VAL A 117 -11.89 -10.43 -17.96
C VAL A 117 -11.49 -9.63 -19.18
N ALA A 118 -12.34 -9.69 -20.21
CA ALA A 118 -12.16 -8.86 -21.37
C ALA A 118 -11.83 -7.45 -20.84
N PRO A 119 -10.71 -6.82 -21.27
CA PRO A 119 -10.54 -5.38 -21.04
C PRO A 119 -11.87 -4.74 -21.40
N PRO A 120 -12.42 -3.80 -20.60
CA PRO A 120 -13.81 -3.35 -20.73
C PRO A 120 -14.08 -3.20 -22.22
N THR A 121 -14.84 -4.16 -22.77
CA THR A 121 -15.06 -4.20 -24.22
C THR A 121 -15.50 -2.79 -24.53
N PRO A 122 -14.79 -2.06 -25.40
CA PRO A 122 -15.12 -0.66 -25.63
C PRO A 122 -16.63 -0.63 -25.86
N THR A 123 -17.36 0.10 -25.03
CA THR A 123 -18.82 0.20 -25.17
C THR A 123 -19.17 1.27 -26.19
N THR A 124 -18.16 2.07 -26.57
CA THR A 124 -18.27 3.21 -27.45
C THR A 124 -17.34 3.09 -28.66
N LYS A 125 -17.86 3.43 -29.85
CA LYS A 125 -17.12 3.68 -31.08
C LYS A 125 -17.29 5.15 -31.48
N VAL A 126 -16.33 5.68 -32.23
CA VAL A 126 -16.43 7.04 -32.77
C VAL A 126 -17.18 7.00 -34.10
N CYS A 127 -18.19 7.85 -34.26
CA CYS A 127 -18.90 7.98 -35.52
C CYS A 127 -17.97 8.57 -36.62
N PRO A 128 -17.84 7.93 -37.81
CA PRO A 128 -16.98 8.43 -38.89
C PRO A 128 -17.42 9.81 -39.45
N PHE A 129 -18.71 10.12 -39.38
CA PHE A 129 -19.28 11.33 -39.99
C PHE A 129 -19.22 12.54 -39.06
N CYS A 130 -19.63 12.39 -37.81
CA CYS A 130 -19.77 13.50 -36.86
C CYS A 130 -18.77 13.46 -35.69
N LYS A 131 -17.92 12.44 -35.61
CA LYS A 131 -16.88 12.27 -34.57
C LYS A 131 -17.38 12.23 -33.12
N SER A 132 -18.69 12.09 -32.89
CA SER A 132 -19.26 11.89 -31.56
C SER A 132 -19.08 10.44 -31.10
N GLU A 133 -18.91 10.24 -29.78
CA GLU A 133 -18.92 8.91 -29.16
C GLU A 133 -20.33 8.31 -29.17
N ILE A 134 -20.45 7.09 -29.67
CA ILE A 134 -21.73 6.38 -29.83
C ILE A 134 -21.56 4.92 -29.40
N SER A 135 -22.65 4.23 -29.05
CA SER A 135 -22.61 2.81 -28.69
C SER A 135 -22.03 1.94 -29.82
N ILE A 136 -21.28 0.90 -29.48
CA ILE A 136 -20.68 -0.02 -30.45
C ILE A 136 -21.72 -0.76 -31.31
N ASP A 137 -22.90 -1.03 -30.76
CA ASP A 137 -23.99 -1.71 -31.47
C ASP A 137 -24.88 -0.73 -32.27
N ALA A 138 -24.58 0.57 -32.24
CA ALA A 138 -25.37 1.56 -32.97
C ALA A 138 -25.26 1.34 -34.49
N THR A 139 -26.40 1.04 -35.12
CA THR A 139 -26.57 0.95 -36.59
C THR A 139 -26.84 2.32 -37.22
N ARG A 140 -27.31 3.28 -36.43
CA ARG A 140 -27.51 4.67 -36.83
C ARG A 140 -26.96 5.62 -35.77
N CYS A 141 -26.30 6.69 -36.21
CA CYS A 141 -25.78 7.69 -35.30
C CYS A 141 -26.89 8.58 -34.74
N PRO A 142 -27.06 8.74 -33.41
CA PRO A 142 -28.07 9.61 -32.82
C PRO A 142 -27.80 11.12 -33.05
N HIS A 143 -26.56 11.50 -33.36
CA HIS A 143 -26.16 12.91 -33.47
C HIS A 143 -26.23 13.46 -34.90
N CYS A 144 -25.99 12.62 -35.91
CA CYS A 144 -25.99 13.04 -37.32
C CYS A 144 -26.86 12.15 -38.23
N THR A 145 -27.63 11.23 -37.65
CA THR A 145 -28.59 10.35 -38.34
C THR A 145 -28.03 9.50 -39.49
N SER A 146 -26.71 9.47 -39.67
CA SER A 146 -26.04 8.63 -40.65
C SER A 146 -26.17 7.14 -40.32
N GLU A 147 -26.27 6.32 -41.36
CA GLU A 147 -26.24 4.86 -41.26
C GLU A 147 -24.79 4.40 -41.18
N LEU A 148 -24.48 3.62 -40.14
CA LEU A 148 -23.16 3.09 -39.88
C LEU A 148 -23.14 1.64 -40.37
N THR A 149 -23.02 1.48 -41.69
CA THR A 149 -22.89 0.15 -42.29
C THR A 149 -21.59 -0.47 -41.81
N VAL A 150 -21.72 -1.58 -41.08
CA VAL A 150 -20.60 -2.39 -40.61
C VAL A 150 -20.01 -3.10 -41.83
N GLU A 151 -19.04 -2.47 -42.49
CA GLU A 151 -18.17 -3.22 -43.40
C GLU A 151 -17.31 -4.17 -42.55
N LYS A 152 -17.44 -5.45 -42.90
CA LYS A 152 -16.96 -6.62 -42.16
C LYS A 152 -15.46 -6.81 -42.28
#